data_AF-A0A3B8WN84-F1
#
_entry.id   AF-A0A3B8WN84-F1
#
_cell.length_a   1.000
_cell.length_b   1.000
_cell.length_c   1.000
_cell.angle_alpha   90.00
_cell.angle_beta   90.00
_cell.angle_gamma   90.00
#
_symmetry.space_group_name_H-M   'P 1'
#
loop_
_entity.id
_entity.type
_entity.pdbx_description
1 polymer ?
#
loop_
_entity_poly.entity_id
_entity_poly.type
_entity_poly.pdbx_seq_one_letter_code
_entity_poly.pdbx_strand_id
1 'polypeptide(L)' 'MSQQPDIQAVKDYLIGLQERICQRLEAVDGQASFIRDSWQRPEGGGGISRVL' A
#
# COMPACT_ATOMS: atom_id res chain seq x y z
N MET A 1 -18.89 -20.10 15.70
CA MET A 1 -17.42 -20.07 15.50
C MET A 1 -17.12 -18.97 14.51
N SER A 2 -16.38 -17.94 14.90
CA SER A 2 -16.06 -16.82 14.01
C SER A 2 -14.94 -17.25 13.07
N GLN A 3 -15.20 -17.33 11.76
CA GLN A 3 -14.13 -17.48 10.78
C GLN A 3 -13.30 -16.19 10.76
N GLN A 4 -12.02 -16.29 11.11
CA GLN A 4 -11.09 -15.19 10.91
C GLN A 4 -10.71 -15.09 9.43
N PRO A 5 -10.67 -13.88 8.86
CA PRO A 5 -10.19 -13.67 7.50
C PRO A 5 -8.70 -14.00 7.39
N ASP A 6 -8.29 -14.48 6.21
CA ASP A 6 -6.88 -14.72 5.89
C ASP A 6 -6.12 -13.38 5.82
N ILE A 7 -5.21 -13.19 6.78
CA ILE A 7 -4.41 -11.98 6.93
C ILE A 7 -3.52 -11.76 5.70
N GLN A 8 -2.99 -12.82 5.10
CA GLN A 8 -2.11 -12.70 3.94
C GLN A 8 -2.89 -12.22 2.72
N ALA A 9 -4.07 -12.82 2.47
CA ALA A 9 -4.96 -12.38 1.40
C ALA A 9 -5.39 -10.91 1.55
N VAL A 10 -5.71 -10.47 2.77
CA VAL A 10 -6.06 -9.07 3.05
C VAL A 10 -4.87 -8.14 2.80
N LYS A 11 -3.67 -8.52 3.26
CA LYS A 11 -2.45 -7.73 3.05
C LYS A 11 -2.13 -7.56 1.56
N ASP A 12 -2.18 -8.64 0.79
CA ASP A 12 -1.90 -8.60 -0.65
C ASP A 12 -2.93 -7.75 -1.40
N TYR A 13 -4.20 -7.85 -1.01
CA TYR A 13 -5.25 -6.99 -1.53
C TYR A 13 -4.96 -5.51 -1.27
N LEU A 14 -4.62 -5.14 -0.02
CA LEU A 14 -4.38 -3.75 0.37
C LEU A 14 -3.14 -3.15 -0.32
N ILE A 15 -2.06 -3.93 -0.45
CA ILE A 15 -0.86 -3.52 -1.19
C ILE A 15 -1.21 -3.28 -2.67
N GLY A 16 -1.89 -4.24 -3.30
CA GLY A 16 -2.30 -4.09 -4.71
C GLY A 16 -3.29 -2.94 -4.91
N LEU A 17 -4.16 -2.66 -3.93
CA LEU A 17 -5.07 -1.51 -3.98
C LEU A 17 -4.30 -0.19 -3.95
N GLN A 18 -3.33 -0.04 -3.04
CA GLN A 18 -2.48 1.16 -2.98
C GLN A 18 -1.77 1.39 -4.32
N GLU A 19 -1.19 0.34 -4.91
CA GLU A 19 -0.48 0.46 -6.19
C GLU A 19 -1.39 0.91 -7.33
N ARG A 20 -2.59 0.33 -7.45
CA ARG A 20 -3.56 0.72 -8.47
C ARG A 20 -4.01 2.17 -8.32
N ILE A 21 -4.25 2.63 -7.08
CA ILE A 21 -4.65 4.02 -6.83
C ILE A 21 -3.54 4.98 -7.24
N CYS A 22 -2.32 4.76 -6.77
CA CYS A 22 -1.18 5.62 -7.11
C CYS A 22 -0.94 5.66 -8.61
N GLN A 23 -0.92 4.52 -9.30
CA GLN A 23 -0.75 4.46 -10.76
C GLN A 23 -1.81 5.27 -11.51
N ARG A 24 -3.07 5.21 -11.06
CA ARG A 24 -4.16 5.99 -11.68
C ARG A 24 -3.99 7.49 -11.45
N LEU A 25 -3.54 7.88 -10.27
CA LEU A 25 -3.30 9.30 -9.95
C LEU A 25 -2.09 9.85 -10.72
N GLU A 26 -0.99 9.11 -10.83
CA GLU A 26 0.17 9.47 -11.66
C GLU A 26 -0.22 9.64 -13.13
N ALA A 27 -1.08 8.74 -13.65
CA ALA A 27 -1.56 8.84 -15.03
C ALA A 27 -2.45 10.06 -15.28
N VAL A 28 -3.19 10.53 -14.26
CA VAL A 28 -4.01 11.75 -14.34
C VAL A 28 -3.14 13.01 -14.22
N ASP A 29 -2.15 13.00 -13.33
CA ASP A 29 -1.24 14.13 -13.11
C ASP A 29 -0.26 14.32 -14.28
N GLY A 30 0.35 13.22 -14.76
CA GLY A 30 1.22 13.20 -15.93
C GLY A 30 2.59 13.88 -15.76
N GLN A 31 2.89 14.46 -14.59
CA GLN A 31 4.14 15.19 -14.35
C GLN A 31 4.97 14.60 -13.22
N ALA A 32 4.33 14.13 -12.16
CA ALA A 32 4.98 13.60 -10.97
C ALA A 32 4.69 12.11 -10.76
N SER A 33 5.53 11.47 -9.95
CA SER A 33 5.39 10.07 -9.54
C SER A 33 5.45 9.98 -8.02
N PHE A 34 4.71 9.05 -7.44
CA PHE A 34 4.71 8.86 -5.99
C PHE A 34 6.09 8.39 -5.53
N ILE A 35 6.65 9.09 -4.55
CA ILE A 35 7.83 8.64 -3.82
C ILE A 35 7.41 7.52 -2.88
N ARG A 36 8.07 6.36 -2.99
CA ARG A 36 7.82 5.18 -2.16
C ARG A 36 8.78 5.13 -0.99
N ASP A 37 8.24 5.20 0.22
CA ASP A 37 9.00 5.10 1.46
C ASP A 37 8.55 3.88 2.27
N SER A 38 9.48 2.95 2.50
CA SER A 38 9.21 1.71 3.23
C SER A 38 9.85 1.80 4.61
N TRP A 39 9.06 1.57 5.64
CA TRP A 39 9.51 1.72 7.02
C TRP A 39 9.10 0.52 7.88
N GLN A 40 9.82 0.35 8.97
CA GLN A 40 9.59 -0.69 9.98
C GLN A 40 9.53 -0.05 11.36
N ARG A 41 8.73 -0.65 12.24
CA ARG A 41 8.61 -0.23 13.65
C ARG A 41 9.56 -1.07 14.51
N PRO A 42 10.23 -0.47 15.51
CA PRO A 42 11.04 -1.23 16.47
C PRO A 42 10.26 -2.34 17.19
N GLU A 43 8.97 -2.11 17.46
CA GLU A 43 8.04 -3.05 18.07
C GLU A 43 7.51 -4.14 17.10
N GLY A 44 7.96 -4.12 15.85
CA GLY A 44 7.48 -5.00 14.79
C GLY A 44 6.34 -4.39 13.98
N GLY A 45 6.16 -4.93 12.78
CA GLY A 45 5.30 -4.32 11.76
C GLY A 45 6.01 -3.20 10.98
N GLY A 46 5.24 -2.53 10.13
CA GLY A 46 5.79 -1.57 9.17
C GLY A 46 4.73 -1.12 8.18
N GLY A 47 5.19 -0.41 7.15
CA GLY A 47 4.31 0.07 6.10
C GLY A 47 5.07 0.58 4.89
N ILE A 48 4.30 0.93 3.87
CA ILE A 48 4.79 1.62 2.68
C ILE A 48 3.95 2.88 2.53
N SER A 49 4.59 4.03 2.67
CA SER A 49 4.03 5.33 2.37
C SER A 49 4.31 5.66 0.91
N ARG A 50 3.33 6.24 0.22
CA ARG A 50 3.49 6.78 -1.12
C ARG A 50 3.01 8.23 -1.10
N VAL A 51 3.87 9.17 -1.48
CA VAL A 51 3.56 10.62 -1.46
C VAL A 51 3.82 11.22 -2.84
N LEU A 52 2.83 11.97 -3.34
CA LEU A 52 2.87 12.75 -4.59
C LEU A 52 2.81 14.23 -4.21
#